data_AF-A0A4V2YR92-F1
#
_entry.id   AF-A0A4V2YR92-F1
#
_cell.length_a   1.000
_cell.length_b   1.000
_cell.length_c   1.000
_cell.angle_alpha   90.00
_cell.angle_beta   90.00
_cell.angle_gamma   90.00
#
_symmetry.space_group_name_H-M   'P 1'
#
loop_
_entity.id
_entity.type
_entity.pdbx_description
1 polymer ?
#
loop_
_entity_poly.entity_id
_entity_poly.type
_entity_poly.pdbx_seq_one_letter_code
_entity_poly.pdbx_strand_id
1 'polypeptide(L)'
;MPNVLIRDVPSDDLEQIRSAATERGMSLQAYLRDAVHAQAAHLRRRAALAQTAERLRGRPGVPEDERRAVLDAVADAHAERADELTDRSTT
;
A
#
# COMPACT_ATOMS: atom_id res chain seq x y z
N MET A 1 -5.07 -19.49 -14.74
CA MET A 1 -5.28 -18.66 -13.54
C MET A 1 -6.13 -19.45 -12.55
N PRO A 2 -5.79 -19.46 -11.26
CA PRO A 2 -6.64 -20.10 -10.26
C PRO A 2 -7.94 -19.31 -10.12
N ASN A 3 -9.06 -20.01 -10.11
CA ASN A 3 -10.39 -19.44 -9.84
C ASN A 3 -10.81 -19.84 -8.42
N VAL A 4 -11.49 -18.93 -7.73
CA VAL A 4 -12.02 -19.17 -6.38
C VAL A 4 -13.53 -18.97 -6.41
N LEU A 5 -14.26 -19.94 -5.85
CA LEU A 5 -15.69 -19.84 -5.61
C LEU A 5 -15.91 -19.60 -4.12
N ILE A 6 -16.55 -18.48 -3.79
CA ILE A 6 -16.98 -18.16 -2.42
C ILE A 6 -18.46 -18.58 -2.33
N ARG A 7 -18.76 -19.48 -1.41
CA ARG A 7 -20.11 -20.00 -1.17
C ARG A 7 -20.68 -19.40 0.11
N ASP A 8 -22.00 -19.45 0.22
CA ASP A 8 -22.73 -19.13 1.44
C ASP A 8 -22.43 -17.71 1.96
N VAL A 9 -22.22 -16.77 1.04
CA VAL A 9 -22.09 -15.34 1.37
C VAL A 9 -23.46 -14.84 1.83
N PRO A 10 -23.57 -14.23 3.02
CA PRO A 10 -24.81 -13.59 3.46
C PRO A 10 -25.35 -12.64 2.40
N SER A 11 -26.67 -12.65 2.19
CA SER A 11 -27.32 -11.82 1.16
C SER A 11 -26.97 -10.35 1.31
N ASP A 12 -27.00 -9.86 2.54
CA ASP A 12 -26.85 -8.44 2.87
C ASP A 12 -25.42 -7.97 2.56
N ASP A 13 -24.41 -8.79 2.90
CA ASP A 13 -23.01 -8.54 2.57
C ASP A 13 -22.80 -8.54 1.04
N LEU A 14 -23.40 -9.51 0.34
CA LEU A 14 -23.29 -9.62 -1.12
C LEU A 14 -23.89 -8.39 -1.82
N GLU A 15 -25.04 -7.92 -1.36
CA GLU A 15 -25.67 -6.69 -1.87
C GLU A 15 -24.82 -5.46 -1.60
N GLN A 16 -24.27 -5.33 -0.40
CA GLN A 16 -23.38 -4.21 -0.06
C GLN A 16 -22.15 -4.17 -0.98
N ILE A 17 -21.52 -5.32 -1.22
CA ILE A 17 -20.35 -5.42 -2.10
C ILE A 17 -20.73 -5.09 -3.56
N ARG A 18 -21.90 -5.53 -4.04
CA ARG A 18 -22.40 -5.20 -5.38
C ARG A 18 -22.64 -3.70 -5.54
N SER A 19 -23.23 -3.06 -4.55
CA SER A 19 -23.45 -1.61 -4.53
C SER A 19 -22.10 -0.88 -4.60
N ALA A 20 -21.13 -1.26 -3.76
CA ALA A 20 -19.80 -0.67 -3.74
C ALA A 20 -18.99 -0.87 -5.05
N ALA A 21 -19.23 -1.97 -5.77
CA ALA A 21 -18.65 -2.20 -7.10
C ALA A 21 -19.32 -1.30 -8.16
N THR A 22 -20.65 -1.18 -8.13
CA THR A 22 -21.44 -0.34 -9.03
C THR A 22 -21.07 1.13 -8.89
N GLU A 23 -20.95 1.64 -7.65
CA GLU A 23 -20.50 3.00 -7.35
C GLU A 23 -19.13 3.34 -7.96
N ARG A 24 -18.27 2.33 -8.10
CA ARG A 24 -16.94 2.46 -8.73
C ARG A 24 -16.94 2.17 -10.23
N GLY A 25 -18.10 1.88 -10.83
CA GLY A 25 -18.21 1.52 -12.24
C GLY A 25 -17.52 0.19 -12.59
N MET A 26 -17.38 -0.73 -11.63
CA MET A 26 -16.66 -1.99 -11.78
C MET A 26 -17.61 -3.18 -11.77
N SER A 27 -17.22 -4.27 -12.45
CA SER A 27 -17.88 -5.55 -12.24
C SER A 27 -17.56 -6.08 -10.83
N LEU A 28 -18.48 -6.86 -10.25
CA LEU A 28 -18.26 -7.49 -8.94
C LEU A 28 -16.96 -8.31 -8.90
N GLN A 29 -16.66 -9.06 -9.98
CA GLN A 29 -15.44 -9.85 -10.08
C GLN A 29 -14.17 -8.99 -10.09
N ALA A 30 -14.16 -7.89 -10.86
CA ALA A 30 -13.03 -6.96 -10.89
C ALA A 30 -12.83 -6.31 -9.51
N TYR A 31 -13.92 -5.87 -8.88
CA TYR A 31 -13.89 -5.30 -7.54
C TYR A 31 -13.31 -6.27 -6.50
N LEU A 32 -13.78 -7.52 -6.49
CA LEU A 32 -13.28 -8.55 -5.56
C LEU A 32 -11.81 -8.89 -5.83
N ARG A 33 -11.38 -8.98 -7.08
CA ARG A 33 -9.98 -9.19 -7.44
C ARG A 33 -9.10 -8.08 -6.88
N ASP A 34 -9.52 -6.83 -7.06
CA ASP A 34 -8.75 -5.67 -6.62
C ASP A 34 -8.70 -5.60 -5.08
N ALA A 35 -9.81 -5.92 -4.40
CA ALA A 35 -9.85 -6.05 -2.95
C ALA A 35 -8.89 -7.14 -2.43
N VAL A 36 -8.87 -8.31 -3.08
CA VAL A 36 -7.93 -9.40 -2.75
C VAL A 36 -6.48 -8.95 -2.95
N HIS A 37 -6.18 -8.22 -4.03
CA HIS A 37 -4.84 -7.68 -4.28
C HIS A 37 -4.42 -6.67 -3.21
N ALA A 38 -5.32 -5.74 -2.83
CA ALA A 38 -5.07 -4.79 -1.77
C ALA A 38 -4.79 -5.49 -0.43
N GLN A 39 -5.59 -6.50 -0.09
CA GLN A 39 -5.41 -7.29 1.13
C GLN A 39 -4.08 -8.07 1.11
N ALA A 40 -3.73 -8.71 0.01
CA ALA A 40 -2.46 -9.41 -0.14
C ALA A 40 -1.26 -8.46 -0.03
N ALA A 41 -1.36 -7.25 -0.59
CA ALA A 41 -0.33 -6.22 -0.42
C ALA A 41 -0.22 -5.76 1.04
N HIS A 42 -1.35 -5.53 1.72
CA HIS A 42 -1.38 -5.18 3.13
C HIS A 42 -0.71 -6.25 4.01
N LEU A 43 -1.09 -7.52 3.84
CA LEU A 43 -0.51 -8.63 4.60
C LEU A 43 1.00 -8.77 4.39
N ARG A 44 1.47 -8.61 3.15
CA ARG A 44 2.92 -8.63 2.85
C ARG A 44 3.66 -7.49 3.54
N ARG A 45 3.13 -6.26 3.49
CA ARG A 45 3.72 -5.11 4.20
C ARG A 45 3.76 -5.34 5.71
N ARG A 46 2.67 -5.84 6.29
CA ARG A 46 2.60 -6.16 7.71
C ARG A 46 3.64 -7.22 8.12
N ALA A 47 3.82 -8.26 7.31
CA ALA A 47 4.85 -9.27 7.55
C ALA A 47 6.27 -8.70 7.49
N ALA A 48 6.55 -7.81 6.53
CA ALA A 48 7.85 -7.13 6.43
C ALA A 48 8.12 -6.20 7.63
N LEU A 49 7.10 -5.48 8.10
CA LEU A 49 7.19 -4.65 9.31
C LEU A 49 7.45 -5.50 10.54
N ALA A 50 6.76 -6.64 10.69
CA ALA A 50 6.99 -7.55 11.81
C ALA A 50 8.42 -8.11 11.82
N GLN A 51 8.94 -8.53 10.66
CA GLN A 51 10.34 -8.97 10.53
C GLN A 51 11.34 -7.86 10.87
N THR A 52 11.04 -6.63 10.45
CA THR A 52 11.87 -5.47 10.77
C THR A 52 11.85 -5.15 12.25
N ALA A 53 10.68 -5.18 12.89
CA ALA A 53 10.55 -5.00 14.33
C ALA A 53 11.33 -6.06 15.11
N GLU A 54 11.31 -7.32 14.66
CA GLU A 54 12.11 -8.39 15.26
C GLU A 54 13.62 -8.09 15.17
N ARG A 55 14.11 -7.72 13.99
CA ARG A 55 15.52 -7.38 13.76
C ARG A 55 15.99 -6.19 14.60
N LEU A 56 15.10 -5.25 14.86
CA LEU A 56 15.39 -4.04 15.64
C LEU A 56 15.17 -4.26 17.15
N ARG A 57 14.63 -5.40 17.57
CA ARG A 57 14.39 -5.69 18.98
C ARG A 57 15.70 -5.59 19.77
N GLY A 58 15.67 -4.80 20.84
CA GLY A 58 16.84 -4.56 21.71
C GLY A 58 17.89 -3.60 21.14
N ARG A 59 17.70 -3.05 19.94
CA ARG A 59 18.53 -1.96 19.43
C ARG A 59 18.07 -0.63 20.06
N PRO A 60 18.99 0.28 20.37
CA PRO A 60 18.63 1.62 20.83
C PRO A 60 17.83 2.35 19.74
N GLY A 61 16.89 3.19 20.16
CA GLY A 61 16.21 4.11 19.25
C GLY A 61 17.22 5.08 18.65
N VAL A 62 16.99 5.46 17.38
CA VAL A 62 17.79 6.50 16.72
C VAL A 62 17.50 7.84 17.42
N PRO A 63 18.53 8.64 17.78
CA PRO A 63 18.34 9.99 18.32
C PRO A 63 17.47 10.85 17.41
N GLU A 64 16.67 11.75 18.01
CA GLU A 64 15.74 12.62 17.25
C GLU A 64 16.48 13.46 16.21
N ASP A 65 17.63 14.02 16.58
CA ASP A 65 18.43 14.89 15.71
C ASP A 65 18.98 14.13 14.50
N GLU A 66 19.47 12.90 14.70
CA GLU A 66 19.92 12.03 13.62
C GLU A 66 18.76 11.62 12.72
N ARG A 67 17.59 11.28 13.30
CA ARG A 67 16.41 10.97 12.51
C ARG A 67 15.99 12.17 11.66
N ARG A 68 16.00 13.37 12.24
CA ARG A 68 15.64 14.62 11.55
C ARG A 68 16.57 14.87 10.37
N ALA A 69 17.88 14.84 10.61
CA ALA A 69 18.88 15.06 9.57
C ALA A 69 18.73 14.08 8.39
N VAL A 70 18.46 12.79 8.66
CA VAL A 70 18.24 11.80 7.60
C VAL A 70 16.95 12.08 6.83
N LEU A 71 15.86 12.43 7.51
CA LEU A 71 14.59 12.72 6.85
C LEU A 71 14.66 13.98 5.99
N ASP A 72 15.36 15.01 6.46
CA ASP A 72 15.57 16.25 5.72
C ASP A 72 16.41 15.98 4.46
N ALA A 73 17.52 15.23 4.58
CA ALA A 73 18.34 14.83 3.42
C ALA A 73 17.56 14.01 2.38
N VAL A 74 16.62 13.15 2.82
CA VAL A 74 15.74 12.41 1.92
C VAL A 74 14.77 13.34 1.21
N ALA A 75 14.20 14.33 1.91
CA ALA A 75 13.30 15.31 1.33
C ALA A 75 14.01 16.16 0.26
N ASP A 76 15.24 16.62 0.56
CA ASP A 76 16.06 17.41 -0.36
C ASP A 76 16.38 16.61 -1.63
N ALA A 77 16.83 15.35 -1.48
CA ALA A 77 17.10 14.48 -2.63
C ALA A 77 15.85 14.23 -3.50
N HIS A 78 14.67 14.18 -2.90
CA HIS A 78 13.41 14.08 -3.65
C HIS A 78 13.07 15.38 -4.40
N ALA A 79 13.34 16.53 -3.81
CA ALA A 79 13.14 17.84 -4.45
C ALA A 79 14.09 18.02 -5.65
N GLU A 80 15.38 17.77 -5.45
CA GLU A 80 16.39 17.84 -6.52
C GLU A 80 16.00 16.94 -7.70
N ARG A 81 15.55 15.71 -7.42
CA ARG A 81 15.13 14.79 -8.46
C ARG A 81 13.86 15.21 -9.19
N ALA A 82 12.94 15.91 -8.52
CA ALA A 82 11.75 16.47 -9.16
C ALA A 82 12.13 17.60 -10.12
N ASP A 83 13.08 18.46 -9.74
CA ASP A 83 13.60 19.54 -10.58
C ASP A 83 14.30 18.98 -11.83
N GLU A 84 15.16 17.95 -11.68
CA GLU A 84 15.82 17.26 -12.80
C GLU A 84 14.82 16.70 -13.84
N LEU A 85 13.70 16.15 -13.36
CA LEU A 85 12.67 15.56 -14.22
C LEU A 85 11.83 16.62 -14.94
N THR A 86 11.63 17.77 -14.29
CA THR A 86 10.92 18.92 -14.85
C THR A 86 11.76 19.58 -15.96
N ASP A 87 13.05 19.81 -15.71
CA ASP A 87 13.96 20.38 -16.70
C ASP A 87 14.12 19.50 -17.94
N ARG A 88 14.20 18.17 -17.77
CA ARG A 88 14.27 17.22 -18.89
C ARG A 88 12.99 17.15 -19.73
N SER A 89 11.84 17.51 -19.17
CA SER A 89 10.56 17.49 -19.89
C SER A 89 10.31 18.74 -20.73
N THR A 90 11.16 19.76 -20.60
CA THR A 90 11.00 21.08 -21.24
C THR A 90 11.99 21.32 -22.39
N THR A 91 12.82 20.31 -22.73
CA THR A 91 13.76 20.29 -23.88
C THR A 91 13.33 19.21 -24.87
#